data_AF-A0A832JYD4-F1
#
_entry.id   AF-A0A832JYD4-F1
#
_cell.length_a   1.000
_cell.length_b   1.000
_cell.length_c   1.000
_cell.angle_alpha   90.00
_cell.angle_beta   90.00
_cell.angle_gamma   90.00
#
_symmetry.space_group_name_H-M   'P 1'
#
loop_
_entity.id
_entity.type
_entity.pdbx_description
1 polymer ?
#
loop_
_entity_poly.entity_id
_entity_poly.type
_entity_poly.pdbx_seq_one_letter_code
_entity_poly.pdbx_strand_id
1 'polypeptide(L)'
;MRIIADLQIHSKYSGATSSRMVLEELSYYARLKGLDVLGTGDALHPIWMEELKRGLEKVDEKGVYRLRGSGGGPLFIVQTEVATIHELDKKTRRIHHVILFRDLEAAAQAADLLSKYGDLRSDGRPILDITPAFLVELMMEVSQDCLIFPAHAWTPWWSIFGAISGVDTVEECYEDKSDKIYAIETGLSSDPLMNWRVSRLDRYTLLSSSDSHSPYPYRLGREAVVFELEDVSYDEIVDAIKKKDSKRIIMTLEVPPSYGKYHWSGHRRCGVGPIPPARAREMGYRCPICGRRLTKGVEDRVEELADRPPGARPPGALDFQYVIPLQELIAVSMGLDYSSETALNSKKVWQQYMGLINSLGNEFHILLDASLEKIAEVSGPRLATLIADMRRGAIKIRPGYDGVYGRIIFGSASGNTRTPTQKRGSLEDFL
;
A
#
# COMPACT_ATOMS: atom_id res chain seq x y z
N MET A 1 18.59 -11.45 10.28
CA MET A 1 18.78 -10.11 9.67
C MET A 1 17.43 -9.48 9.47
N ARG A 2 17.23 -8.25 9.97
CA ARG A 2 16.01 -7.47 9.74
C ARG A 2 15.99 -6.95 8.30
N ILE A 3 14.87 -7.18 7.61
CA ILE A 3 14.64 -6.79 6.21
C ILE A 3 13.33 -6.02 6.13
N ILE A 4 13.31 -4.88 5.44
CA ILE A 4 12.08 -4.15 5.15
C ILE A 4 11.78 -4.23 3.65
N ALA A 5 10.63 -4.80 3.31
CA ALA A 5 10.25 -5.09 1.93
C ALA A 5 8.97 -4.34 1.52
N ASP A 6 9.00 -3.74 0.33
CA ASP A 6 7.82 -3.17 -0.33
C ASP A 6 7.51 -4.03 -1.55
N LEU A 7 6.48 -4.88 -1.44
CA LEU A 7 6.23 -5.98 -2.39
C LEU A 7 5.19 -5.65 -3.47
N GLN A 8 4.71 -4.41 -3.53
CA GLN A 8 3.83 -3.94 -4.61
C GLN A 8 4.16 -2.49 -4.98
N ILE A 9 4.73 -2.32 -6.17
CA ILE A 9 4.93 -1.02 -6.79
C ILE A 9 4.57 -1.09 -8.28
N HIS A 10 4.57 0.06 -8.94
CA HIS A 10 4.37 0.17 -10.38
C HIS A 10 5.56 0.77 -11.11
N SER A 11 5.74 0.41 -12.37
CA SER A 11 6.71 1.03 -13.27
C SER A 11 6.13 2.28 -13.94
N LYS A 12 6.96 3.03 -14.66
CA LYS A 12 6.53 4.16 -15.49
C LYS A 12 5.51 3.81 -16.60
N TYR A 13 5.25 2.51 -16.83
CA TYR A 13 4.30 2.03 -17.84
C TYR A 13 2.88 1.83 -17.31
N SER A 14 2.67 1.88 -16.00
CA SER A 14 1.33 1.86 -15.43
C SER A 14 0.63 3.21 -15.53
N GLY A 15 -0.69 3.19 -15.70
CA GLY A 15 -1.53 4.39 -15.68
C GLY A 15 -1.32 5.23 -14.42
N ALA A 16 -1.39 6.56 -14.56
CA ALA A 16 -1.22 7.53 -13.47
C ALA A 16 0.08 7.39 -12.65
N THR A 17 1.12 6.77 -13.23
CA THR A 17 2.42 6.56 -12.59
C THR A 17 3.46 7.58 -13.08
N SER A 18 4.36 8.00 -12.20
CA SER A 18 5.42 8.93 -12.53
C SER A 18 6.38 8.35 -13.59
N SER A 19 6.76 9.17 -14.57
CA SER A 19 7.81 8.82 -15.53
C SER A 19 9.19 8.57 -14.89
N ARG A 20 9.36 8.94 -13.61
CA ARG A 20 10.57 8.66 -12.81
C ARG A 20 10.53 7.28 -12.13
N MET A 21 9.50 6.47 -12.31
CA MET A 21 9.50 5.06 -11.86
C MET A 21 10.39 4.21 -12.77
N VAL A 22 11.70 4.47 -12.69
CA VAL A 22 12.79 3.75 -13.36
C VAL A 22 13.69 3.11 -12.31
N LEU A 23 14.43 2.06 -12.69
CA LEU A 23 15.22 1.25 -11.77
C LEU A 23 16.23 2.05 -10.95
N GLU A 24 16.87 3.06 -11.55
CA GLU A 24 17.88 3.89 -10.90
C GLU A 24 17.28 4.77 -9.80
N GLU A 25 16.13 5.39 -10.07
CA GLU A 25 15.41 6.24 -9.11
C GLU A 25 14.80 5.39 -8.00
N LEU A 26 14.19 4.26 -8.35
CA LEU A 26 13.68 3.28 -7.37
C LEU A 26 14.79 2.84 -6.43
N SER A 27 15.94 2.42 -6.96
CA SER A 27 17.09 2.01 -6.15
C SER A 27 17.62 3.15 -5.27
N TYR A 28 17.68 4.37 -5.81
CA TYR A 28 18.14 5.54 -5.06
C TYR A 28 17.23 5.87 -3.88
N TYR A 29 15.92 6.05 -4.11
CA TYR A 29 15.00 6.44 -3.05
C TYR A 29 14.69 5.31 -2.09
N ALA A 30 14.74 4.05 -2.53
CA ALA A 30 14.68 2.90 -1.64
C ALA A 30 15.79 2.93 -0.57
N ARG A 31 17.03 3.28 -0.95
CA ARG A 31 18.12 3.45 0.04
C ARG A 31 17.86 4.58 1.02
N LEU A 32 17.34 5.71 0.54
CA LEU A 32 16.96 6.82 1.42
C LEU A 32 15.83 6.42 2.36
N LYS A 33 14.86 5.64 1.86
CA LYS A 33 13.74 5.13 2.64
C LYS A 33 14.18 4.10 3.68
N GLY A 34 15.15 3.26 3.34
CA GLY A 34 15.59 2.11 4.15
C GLY A 34 14.93 0.80 3.73
N LEU A 35 14.52 0.68 2.46
CA LEU A 35 14.01 -0.56 1.90
C LEU A 35 15.17 -1.47 1.48
N ASP A 36 15.10 -2.73 1.92
CA ASP A 36 16.08 -3.76 1.60
C ASP A 36 15.63 -4.59 0.39
N VAL A 37 14.32 -4.75 0.20
CA VAL A 37 13.71 -5.49 -0.92
C VAL A 37 12.57 -4.67 -1.54
N LEU A 38 12.50 -4.65 -2.87
CA LEU A 38 11.39 -4.05 -3.61
C LEU A 38 10.84 -5.01 -4.65
N GLY A 39 9.53 -5.00 -4.85
CA GLY A 39 8.93 -5.50 -6.08
C GLY A 39 9.51 -4.77 -7.30
N THR A 40 9.62 -5.46 -8.43
CA THR A 40 10.01 -4.79 -9.69
C THR A 40 8.89 -3.91 -10.25
N GLY A 41 7.64 -4.18 -9.89
CA GLY A 41 6.46 -3.68 -10.59
C GLY A 41 6.34 -4.22 -12.01
N ASP A 42 5.11 -4.35 -12.50
CA ASP A 42 4.75 -4.49 -13.92
C ASP A 42 5.58 -5.49 -14.74
N ALA A 43 6.07 -6.58 -14.12
CA ALA A 43 7.03 -7.49 -14.77
C ALA A 43 6.48 -8.20 -16.02
N LEU A 44 5.17 -8.14 -16.29
CA LEU A 44 4.56 -8.68 -17.51
C LEU A 44 4.61 -7.70 -18.69
N HIS A 45 4.85 -6.41 -18.45
CA HIS A 45 4.87 -5.40 -19.50
C HIS A 45 6.13 -5.58 -20.37
N PRO A 46 6.03 -5.79 -21.69
CA PRO A 46 7.15 -6.27 -22.49
C PRO A 46 8.30 -5.27 -22.57
N ILE A 47 8.03 -3.96 -22.62
CA ILE A 47 9.11 -2.95 -22.64
C ILE A 47 9.78 -2.87 -21.28
N TRP A 48 9.00 -3.01 -20.20
CA TRP A 48 9.56 -2.99 -18.85
C TRP A 48 10.39 -4.25 -18.59
N MET A 49 9.93 -5.41 -19.02
CA MET A 49 10.68 -6.68 -18.96
C MET A 49 12.06 -6.57 -19.62
N GLU A 50 12.17 -5.92 -20.79
CA GLU A 50 13.47 -5.69 -21.43
C GLU A 50 14.35 -4.71 -20.63
N GLU A 51 13.75 -3.69 -20.00
CA GLU A 51 14.47 -2.81 -19.07
C GLU A 51 14.95 -3.56 -17.82
N LEU A 52 14.13 -4.46 -17.26
CA LEU A 52 14.48 -5.32 -16.13
C LEU A 52 15.64 -6.25 -16.48
N LYS A 53 15.57 -6.97 -17.59
CA LYS A 53 16.65 -7.88 -18.06
C LYS A 53 17.98 -7.15 -18.26
N ARG A 54 17.93 -5.92 -18.78
CA ARG A 54 19.13 -5.11 -19.03
C ARG A 54 19.69 -4.50 -17.74
N GLY A 55 18.80 -3.92 -16.93
CA GLY A 55 19.14 -3.12 -15.75
C GLY A 55 19.41 -3.94 -14.50
N LEU A 56 18.90 -5.17 -14.41
CA LEU A 56 19.08 -6.04 -13.26
C LEU A 56 20.10 -7.16 -13.54
N GLU A 57 20.76 -7.60 -12.47
CA GLU A 57 21.59 -8.80 -12.42
C GLU A 57 21.14 -9.71 -11.27
N LYS A 58 21.15 -11.03 -11.50
CA LYS A 58 20.79 -12.02 -10.49
C LYS A 58 21.80 -11.97 -9.34
N VAL A 59 21.32 -12.09 -8.10
CA VAL A 59 22.17 -12.28 -6.92
C VAL A 59 22.24 -13.77 -6.63
N ASP A 60 23.30 -14.40 -7.12
CA ASP A 60 23.51 -15.85 -7.06
C ASP A 60 22.26 -16.63 -7.53
N GLU A 61 21.89 -17.70 -6.85
CA GLU A 61 20.67 -18.51 -7.11
C GLU A 61 19.52 -18.16 -6.15
N LYS A 62 19.53 -16.98 -5.54
CA LYS A 62 18.59 -16.61 -4.46
C LYS A 62 17.20 -16.17 -4.94
N GLY A 63 16.93 -16.13 -6.24
CA GLY A 63 15.66 -15.64 -6.80
C GLY A 63 15.43 -14.13 -6.57
N VAL A 64 16.49 -13.38 -6.31
CA VAL A 64 16.46 -11.93 -6.13
C VAL A 64 17.52 -11.26 -7.01
N TYR A 65 17.29 -9.99 -7.30
CA TYR A 65 18.04 -9.22 -8.29
C TYR A 65 18.63 -7.97 -7.68
N ARG A 66 19.64 -7.39 -8.31
CA ARG A 66 20.20 -6.08 -7.96
C ARG A 66 20.32 -5.22 -9.20
N LEU A 67 20.23 -3.90 -9.03
CA LEU A 67 20.59 -2.95 -10.07
C LEU A 67 22.05 -3.16 -10.50
N ARG A 68 22.25 -3.45 -11.79
CA ARG A 68 23.55 -3.72 -12.38
C ARG A 68 24.52 -2.57 -12.14
N GLY A 69 25.72 -2.90 -11.67
CA GLY A 69 26.77 -1.90 -11.43
C GLY A 69 26.51 -0.97 -10.24
N SER A 70 25.47 -1.20 -9.44
CA SER A 70 25.19 -0.38 -8.25
C SER A 70 26.20 -0.56 -7.12
N GLY A 71 26.94 -1.67 -7.10
CA GLY A 71 27.89 -2.02 -6.02
C GLY A 71 27.22 -2.31 -4.66
N GLY A 72 25.89 -2.29 -4.60
CA GLY A 72 25.09 -2.43 -3.37
C GLY A 72 23.79 -1.62 -3.45
N GLY A 73 22.89 -1.85 -2.49
CA GLY A 73 21.57 -1.23 -2.45
C GLY A 73 20.45 -2.26 -2.30
N PRO A 74 19.20 -1.85 -2.49
CA PRO A 74 18.07 -2.76 -2.36
C PRO A 74 18.17 -3.91 -3.36
N LEU A 75 17.62 -5.04 -2.96
CA LEU A 75 17.34 -6.16 -3.83
C LEU A 75 15.96 -6.00 -4.46
N PHE A 76 15.75 -6.66 -5.59
CA PHE A 76 14.49 -6.69 -6.31
C PHE A 76 13.95 -8.11 -6.36
N ILE A 77 12.65 -8.25 -6.08
CA ILE A 77 11.88 -9.47 -6.29
C ILE A 77 10.96 -9.27 -7.49
N VAL A 78 10.90 -10.25 -8.39
CA VAL A 78 10.13 -10.11 -9.64
C VAL A 78 8.65 -10.10 -9.29
N GLN A 79 7.98 -9.00 -9.63
CA GLN A 79 6.63 -8.71 -9.18
C GLN A 79 5.82 -8.04 -10.30
N THR A 80 4.54 -8.41 -10.36
CA THR A 80 3.53 -7.72 -11.17
C THR A 80 2.22 -7.60 -10.38
N GLU A 81 1.34 -6.72 -10.83
CA GLU A 81 -0.07 -6.70 -10.46
C GLU A 81 -0.89 -6.88 -11.73
N VAL A 82 -1.90 -7.75 -11.68
CA VAL A 82 -2.87 -7.94 -12.78
C VAL A 82 -4.27 -7.69 -12.28
N ALA A 83 -5.14 -7.24 -13.17
CA ALA A 83 -6.55 -7.04 -12.89
C ALA A 83 -7.37 -8.11 -13.60
N THR A 84 -8.31 -8.75 -12.90
CA THR A 84 -9.31 -9.63 -13.52
C THR A 84 -10.64 -8.92 -13.63
N ILE A 85 -11.34 -9.16 -14.74
CA ILE A 85 -12.76 -8.83 -14.90
C ILE A 85 -13.49 -10.13 -15.23
N HIS A 86 -14.53 -10.42 -14.48
CA HIS A 86 -15.37 -11.60 -14.70
C HIS A 86 -16.79 -11.34 -14.21
N GLU A 87 -17.75 -12.16 -14.65
CA GLU A 87 -19.11 -12.15 -14.12
C GLU A 87 -19.24 -13.19 -13.01
N LEU A 88 -19.78 -12.78 -11.85
CA LEU A 88 -20.17 -13.67 -10.76
C LEU A 88 -21.53 -13.21 -10.22
N ASP A 89 -22.51 -14.11 -10.21
CA ASP A 89 -23.90 -13.83 -9.83
C ASP A 89 -24.53 -12.64 -10.56
N LYS A 90 -24.34 -12.57 -11.89
CA LYS A 90 -24.82 -11.47 -12.76
C LYS A 90 -24.25 -10.10 -12.39
N LYS A 91 -23.15 -10.06 -11.65
CA LYS A 91 -22.42 -8.83 -11.31
C LYS A 91 -21.02 -8.92 -11.88
N THR A 92 -20.60 -7.85 -12.55
CA THR A 92 -19.22 -7.69 -12.98
C THR A 92 -18.33 -7.49 -11.75
N ARG A 93 -17.40 -8.40 -11.52
CA ARG A 93 -16.37 -8.30 -10.50
C ARG A 93 -15.10 -7.78 -11.13
N ARG A 94 -14.36 -7.00 -10.34
CA ARG A 94 -13.10 -6.37 -10.74
C ARG A 94 -12.17 -6.45 -9.56
N ILE A 95 -11.09 -7.21 -9.70
CA ILE A 95 -10.20 -7.57 -8.59
C ILE A 95 -8.76 -7.51 -9.08
N HIS A 96 -7.90 -6.89 -8.29
CA HIS A 96 -6.46 -6.89 -8.51
C HIS A 96 -5.76 -7.99 -7.73
N HIS A 97 -4.69 -8.51 -8.32
CA HIS A 97 -3.90 -9.62 -7.80
C HIS A 97 -2.43 -9.29 -7.96
N VAL A 98 -1.67 -9.35 -6.87
CA VAL A 98 -0.20 -9.30 -6.93
C VAL A 98 0.32 -10.71 -7.16
N ILE A 99 1.32 -10.82 -8.02
CA ILE A 99 2.03 -12.07 -8.29
C ILE A 99 3.52 -11.82 -8.13
N LEU A 100 4.15 -12.65 -7.29
CA LEU A 100 5.61 -12.73 -7.15
C LEU A 100 6.11 -13.95 -7.92
N PHE A 101 7.20 -13.76 -8.66
CA PHE A 101 7.87 -14.79 -9.43
C PHE A 101 9.29 -15.00 -8.90
N ARG A 102 9.74 -16.25 -8.96
CA ARG A 102 11.10 -16.61 -8.54
C ARG A 102 12.16 -15.94 -9.40
N ASP A 103 11.88 -15.76 -10.68
CA ASP A 103 12.78 -15.14 -11.65
C ASP A 103 12.03 -14.49 -12.82
N LEU A 104 12.78 -13.74 -13.64
CA LEU A 104 12.27 -13.05 -14.83
C LEU A 104 11.82 -14.04 -15.91
N GLU A 105 12.39 -15.24 -15.93
CA GLU A 105 12.00 -16.31 -16.85
C GLU A 105 10.58 -16.80 -16.58
N ALA A 106 10.22 -17.05 -15.32
CA ALA A 106 8.85 -17.39 -14.91
C ALA A 106 7.87 -16.24 -15.22
N ALA A 107 8.26 -14.99 -14.96
CA ALA A 107 7.42 -13.84 -15.32
C ALA A 107 7.21 -13.71 -16.85
N ALA A 108 8.22 -14.03 -17.66
CA ALA A 108 8.10 -14.02 -19.12
C ALA A 108 7.15 -15.13 -19.62
N GLN A 109 7.24 -16.34 -19.05
CA GLN A 109 6.30 -17.43 -19.36
C GLN A 109 4.86 -17.08 -18.96
N ALA A 110 4.69 -16.43 -17.80
CA ALA A 110 3.39 -15.91 -17.37
C ALA A 110 2.85 -14.86 -18.36
N ALA A 111 3.69 -13.95 -18.84
CA ALA A 111 3.30 -12.96 -19.84
C ALA A 111 2.83 -13.63 -21.14
N ASP A 112 3.56 -14.65 -21.63
CA ASP A 112 3.17 -15.40 -22.83
C ASP A 112 1.79 -16.07 -22.67
N LEU A 113 1.53 -16.70 -21.52
CA LEU A 113 0.24 -17.33 -21.23
C LEU A 113 -0.89 -16.29 -21.10
N LEU A 114 -0.68 -15.23 -20.33
CA LEU A 114 -1.70 -14.23 -20.03
C LEU A 114 -2.03 -13.32 -21.22
N SER A 115 -1.12 -13.18 -22.19
CA SER A 115 -1.34 -12.42 -23.42
C SER A 115 -2.54 -12.91 -24.26
N LYS A 116 -3.01 -14.14 -24.03
CA LYS A 116 -4.19 -14.72 -24.68
C LYS A 116 -5.51 -14.15 -24.13
N TYR A 117 -5.46 -13.49 -22.97
CA TYR A 117 -6.64 -13.08 -22.20
C TYR A 117 -6.74 -11.58 -21.95
N GLY A 118 -5.74 -10.81 -22.39
CA GLY A 118 -5.72 -9.36 -22.27
C GLY A 118 -4.49 -8.73 -22.91
N ASP A 119 -4.52 -7.41 -23.06
CA ASP A 119 -3.39 -6.65 -23.60
C ASP A 119 -2.38 -6.32 -22.50
N LEU A 120 -1.14 -6.83 -22.66
CA LEU A 120 -0.04 -6.59 -21.72
C LEU A 120 0.83 -5.37 -22.10
N ARG A 121 0.51 -4.68 -23.20
CA ARG A 121 1.34 -3.59 -23.75
C ARG A 121 0.82 -2.19 -23.45
N SER A 122 -0.49 -2.04 -23.24
CA SER A 122 -1.10 -0.71 -23.07
C SER A 122 -0.91 -0.12 -21.67
N ASP A 123 -0.78 -0.96 -20.65
CA ASP A 123 -0.61 -0.57 -19.26
C ASP A 123 0.30 -1.58 -18.54
N GLY A 124 1.05 -1.11 -17.54
CA GLY A 124 1.87 -1.95 -16.67
C GLY A 124 1.06 -2.91 -15.78
N ARG A 125 -0.22 -2.57 -15.50
CA ARG A 125 -1.21 -3.46 -14.88
C ARG A 125 -2.23 -3.93 -15.94
N PRO A 126 -2.01 -5.08 -16.56
CA PRO A 126 -2.92 -5.60 -17.56
C PRO A 126 -4.28 -5.97 -16.96
N ILE A 127 -5.33 -5.73 -17.74
CA ILE A 127 -6.70 -6.17 -17.43
C ILE A 127 -7.00 -7.42 -18.25
N LEU A 128 -7.37 -8.49 -17.56
CA LEU A 128 -7.57 -9.83 -18.11
C LEU A 128 -9.03 -10.25 -18.00
N ASP A 129 -9.58 -10.80 -19.08
CA ASP A 129 -10.95 -11.34 -19.15
C ASP A 129 -10.97 -12.82 -18.73
N ILE A 130 -10.68 -13.06 -17.46
CA ILE A 130 -10.62 -14.39 -16.82
C ILE A 130 -11.09 -14.32 -15.37
N THR A 131 -11.47 -15.47 -14.81
CA THR A 131 -11.74 -15.59 -13.38
C THR A 131 -10.44 -15.59 -12.56
N PRO A 132 -10.46 -15.14 -11.29
CA PRO A 132 -9.31 -15.25 -10.40
C PRO A 132 -8.86 -16.70 -10.17
N ALA A 133 -9.80 -17.64 -10.10
CA ALA A 133 -9.48 -19.07 -9.99
C ALA A 133 -8.65 -19.54 -11.20
N PHE A 134 -9.05 -19.17 -12.41
CA PHE A 134 -8.32 -19.53 -13.62
C PHE A 134 -6.97 -18.81 -13.73
N LEU A 135 -6.86 -17.56 -13.25
CA LEU A 135 -5.57 -16.88 -13.10
C LEU A 135 -4.61 -17.68 -12.21
N VAL A 136 -5.08 -18.17 -11.06
CA VAL A 136 -4.25 -19.00 -10.17
C VAL A 136 -3.83 -20.29 -10.88
N GLU A 137 -4.73 -20.96 -11.61
CA GLU A 137 -4.40 -22.15 -12.38
C GLU A 137 -3.27 -21.91 -13.38
N LEU A 138 -3.36 -20.83 -14.16
CA LEU A 138 -2.31 -20.44 -15.12
C LEU A 138 -0.98 -20.15 -14.41
N MET A 139 -0.99 -19.49 -13.25
CA MET A 139 0.24 -19.22 -12.51
C MET A 139 0.87 -20.51 -11.95
N MET A 140 0.06 -21.47 -11.55
CA MET A 140 0.53 -22.79 -11.09
C MET A 140 1.07 -23.65 -12.25
N GLU A 141 0.59 -23.45 -13.48
CA GLU A 141 1.16 -24.06 -14.70
C GLU A 141 2.57 -23.52 -14.99
N VAL A 142 2.79 -22.20 -14.80
CA VAL A 142 4.11 -21.57 -14.93
C VAL A 142 5.07 -22.10 -13.87
N SER A 143 4.68 -22.03 -12.60
CA SER A 143 5.48 -22.56 -11.50
C SER A 143 4.65 -22.67 -10.21
N GLN A 144 4.85 -23.78 -9.49
CA GLN A 144 4.29 -23.95 -8.14
C GLN A 144 4.90 -22.99 -7.11
N ASP A 145 6.04 -22.38 -7.44
CA ASP A 145 6.73 -21.42 -6.58
C ASP A 145 6.10 -20.02 -6.63
N CYS A 146 5.29 -19.71 -7.66
CA CYS A 146 4.58 -18.44 -7.76
C CYS A 146 3.76 -18.18 -6.50
N LEU A 147 3.83 -16.96 -5.98
CA LEU A 147 2.96 -16.50 -4.91
C LEU A 147 1.97 -15.50 -5.48
N ILE A 148 0.68 -15.79 -5.35
CA ILE A 148 -0.41 -14.92 -5.78
C ILE A 148 -1.31 -14.57 -4.60
N PHE A 149 -1.68 -13.30 -4.47
CA PHE A 149 -2.57 -12.82 -3.43
C PHE A 149 -3.40 -11.61 -3.91
N PRO A 150 -4.61 -11.38 -3.35
CA PRO A 150 -5.38 -10.19 -3.70
C PRO A 150 -4.67 -8.93 -3.20
N ALA A 151 -4.56 -7.93 -4.09
CA ALA A 151 -4.01 -6.62 -3.79
C ALA A 151 -5.01 -5.78 -2.96
N HIS A 152 -4.48 -4.90 -2.11
CA HIS A 152 -5.20 -3.83 -1.40
C HIS A 152 -6.68 -4.14 -1.08
N ALA A 153 -6.93 -5.16 -0.26
CA ALA A 153 -8.16 -5.95 -0.23
C ALA A 153 -9.49 -5.19 -0.02
N TRP A 154 -9.44 -3.96 0.50
CA TRP A 154 -10.61 -3.21 0.95
C TRP A 154 -10.89 -1.93 0.19
N THR A 155 -10.08 -1.54 -0.80
CA THR A 155 -10.42 -0.33 -1.56
C THR A 155 -11.77 -0.53 -2.27
N PRO A 156 -12.66 0.48 -2.38
CA PRO A 156 -14.04 0.23 -2.77
C PRO A 156 -14.21 -0.38 -4.17
N TRP A 157 -13.22 -0.16 -5.04
CA TRP A 157 -13.13 -0.68 -6.41
C TRP A 157 -11.91 -1.61 -6.53
N TRP A 158 -11.91 -2.49 -7.53
CA TRP A 158 -10.72 -3.30 -7.89
C TRP A 158 -10.13 -4.17 -6.78
N SER A 159 -10.87 -4.42 -5.71
CA SER A 159 -10.38 -5.16 -4.54
C SER A 159 -11.32 -6.29 -4.17
N ILE A 160 -10.77 -7.37 -3.60
CA ILE A 160 -11.52 -8.58 -3.29
C ILE A 160 -12.72 -8.32 -2.36
N PHE A 161 -12.59 -7.49 -1.33
CA PHE A 161 -13.69 -7.15 -0.43
C PHE A 161 -14.28 -5.76 -0.67
N GLY A 162 -13.92 -5.13 -1.80
CA GLY A 162 -14.39 -3.81 -2.18
C GLY A 162 -15.92 -3.73 -2.25
N ALA A 163 -16.50 -2.67 -1.69
CA ALA A 163 -17.95 -2.54 -1.54
C ALA A 163 -18.74 -2.44 -2.87
N ILE A 164 -18.05 -2.21 -4.00
CA ILE A 164 -18.68 -2.00 -5.31
C ILE A 164 -18.47 -3.20 -6.23
N SER A 165 -17.21 -3.67 -6.39
CA SER A 165 -16.86 -4.72 -7.36
C SER A 165 -16.27 -6.00 -6.75
N GLY A 166 -16.18 -6.08 -5.42
CA GLY A 166 -15.63 -7.25 -4.71
C GLY A 166 -16.68 -8.32 -4.40
N VAL A 167 -16.29 -9.32 -3.62
CA VAL A 167 -17.04 -10.45 -3.07
C VAL A 167 -16.99 -10.44 -1.53
N ASP A 168 -17.64 -11.40 -0.87
CA ASP A 168 -17.73 -11.44 0.61
C ASP A 168 -16.73 -12.44 1.25
N THR A 169 -16.17 -13.37 0.45
CA THR A 169 -15.21 -14.39 0.91
C THR A 169 -14.09 -14.64 -0.11
N VAL A 170 -12.97 -15.21 0.34
CA VAL A 170 -11.86 -15.61 -0.55
C VAL A 170 -12.29 -16.78 -1.44
N GLU A 171 -13.09 -17.68 -0.89
CA GLU A 171 -13.66 -18.85 -1.56
C GLU A 171 -14.60 -18.45 -2.71
N GLU A 172 -15.40 -17.38 -2.57
CA GLU A 172 -16.21 -16.82 -3.67
C GLU A 172 -15.34 -16.27 -4.81
N CYS A 173 -14.14 -15.76 -4.51
CA CYS A 173 -13.24 -15.16 -5.50
C CYS A 173 -12.44 -16.20 -6.27
N TYR A 174 -11.82 -17.14 -5.54
CA TYR A 174 -10.83 -18.08 -6.07
C TYR A 174 -11.35 -19.51 -6.17
N GLU A 175 -12.60 -19.78 -5.78
CA GLU A 175 -13.27 -21.07 -5.96
C GLU A 175 -12.43 -22.24 -5.42
N ASP A 176 -12.22 -23.28 -6.24
CA ASP A 176 -11.44 -24.47 -5.93
C ASP A 176 -9.92 -24.20 -5.79
N LYS A 177 -9.46 -22.98 -6.11
CA LYS A 177 -8.06 -22.54 -5.94
C LYS A 177 -7.82 -21.71 -4.69
N SER A 178 -8.84 -21.53 -3.85
CA SER A 178 -8.71 -20.77 -2.59
C SER A 178 -7.68 -21.35 -1.60
N ASP A 179 -7.31 -22.64 -1.73
CA ASP A 179 -6.23 -23.28 -0.97
C ASP A 179 -4.82 -22.82 -1.40
N LYS A 180 -4.70 -22.20 -2.58
CA LYS A 180 -3.44 -21.64 -3.11
C LYS A 180 -3.21 -20.19 -2.72
N ILE A 181 -4.16 -19.57 -2.05
CA ILE A 181 -4.03 -18.21 -1.53
C ILE A 181 -3.56 -18.28 -0.09
N TYR A 182 -2.38 -17.72 0.17
CA TYR A 182 -1.72 -17.77 1.48
C TYR A 182 -1.66 -16.41 2.16
N ALA A 183 -1.86 -15.34 1.41
CA ALA A 183 -1.73 -13.97 1.89
C ALA A 183 -2.86 -13.09 1.36
N ILE A 184 -3.05 -11.96 2.04
CA ILE A 184 -3.94 -10.87 1.63
C ILE A 184 -3.18 -9.58 1.90
N GLU A 185 -3.13 -8.69 0.92
CA GLU A 185 -2.60 -7.35 1.14
C GLU A 185 -3.69 -6.44 1.72
N THR A 186 -3.41 -5.79 2.86
CA THR A 186 -4.33 -4.88 3.54
C THR A 186 -4.62 -3.64 2.67
N GLY A 187 -3.55 -3.04 2.16
CA GLY A 187 -3.51 -1.79 1.42
C GLY A 187 -3.98 -0.58 2.24
N LEU A 188 -3.66 0.60 1.72
CA LEU A 188 -3.80 1.93 2.33
C LEU A 188 -5.18 2.32 2.91
N SER A 189 -6.22 1.54 2.63
CA SER A 189 -7.60 1.79 3.09
C SER A 189 -8.01 0.92 4.26
N SER A 190 -7.18 -0.04 4.66
CA SER A 190 -7.40 -0.89 5.84
C SER A 190 -6.10 -1.10 6.60
N ASP A 191 -6.20 -1.67 7.78
CA ASP A 191 -5.06 -2.06 8.59
C ASP A 191 -5.32 -3.43 9.23
N PRO A 192 -4.36 -3.99 9.98
CA PRO A 192 -4.56 -5.25 10.68
C PRO A 192 -5.73 -5.22 11.67
N LEU A 193 -5.96 -4.10 12.38
CA LEU A 193 -7.09 -3.99 13.32
C LEU A 193 -8.44 -4.16 12.62
N MET A 194 -8.59 -3.64 11.41
CA MET A 194 -9.79 -3.80 10.59
C MET A 194 -9.93 -5.25 10.09
N ASN A 195 -8.85 -5.85 9.59
CA ASN A 195 -8.86 -7.21 9.04
C ASN A 195 -9.09 -8.28 10.12
N TRP A 196 -8.55 -8.09 11.33
CA TRP A 196 -8.73 -8.99 12.47
C TRP A 196 -10.17 -9.14 12.92
N ARG A 197 -11.05 -8.22 12.51
CA ARG A 197 -12.48 -8.29 12.82
C ARG A 197 -13.22 -9.35 12.02
N VAL A 198 -12.59 -9.92 11.01
CA VAL A 198 -13.17 -10.88 10.07
C VAL A 198 -12.44 -12.22 10.25
N SER A 199 -12.97 -13.11 11.11
CA SER A 199 -12.25 -14.31 11.56
C SER A 199 -11.81 -15.26 10.45
N ARG A 200 -12.54 -15.31 9.33
CA ARG A 200 -12.15 -16.09 8.14
C ARG A 200 -10.82 -15.63 7.52
N LEU A 201 -10.37 -14.41 7.81
CA LEU A 201 -9.10 -13.88 7.32
C LEU A 201 -7.91 -14.32 8.18
N ASP A 202 -8.14 -14.90 9.37
CA ASP A 202 -7.08 -15.31 10.29
C ASP A 202 -6.13 -16.34 9.70
N ARG A 203 -6.56 -17.14 8.73
CA ARG A 203 -5.70 -18.14 8.08
C ARG A 203 -4.65 -17.54 7.14
N TYR A 204 -4.83 -16.30 6.70
CA TYR A 204 -3.93 -15.66 5.74
C TYR A 204 -2.86 -14.84 6.46
N THR A 205 -1.70 -14.73 5.81
CA THR A 205 -0.68 -13.75 6.17
C THR A 205 -1.13 -12.38 5.67
N LEU A 206 -1.24 -11.41 6.58
CA LEU A 206 -1.50 -10.02 6.18
C LEU A 206 -0.19 -9.40 5.71
N LEU A 207 -0.20 -8.87 4.49
CA LEU A 207 0.90 -8.11 3.90
C LEU A 207 0.48 -6.64 3.76
N SER A 208 1.48 -5.76 3.70
CA SER A 208 1.27 -4.33 3.50
C SER A 208 2.37 -3.82 2.58
N SER A 209 1.98 -3.15 1.50
CA SER A 209 2.88 -2.64 0.47
C SER A 209 2.38 -1.29 0.00
N SER A 210 3.28 -0.49 -0.57
CA SER A 210 2.98 0.91 -0.83
C SER A 210 2.01 1.15 -1.98
N ASP A 211 1.87 0.23 -2.92
CA ASP A 211 1.22 0.47 -4.22
C ASP A 211 1.78 1.76 -4.85
N SER A 212 3.11 1.86 -4.91
CA SER A 212 3.77 3.11 -5.24
C SER A 212 3.66 3.44 -6.72
N HIS A 213 3.18 4.65 -6.99
CA HIS A 213 3.09 5.27 -8.31
C HIS A 213 4.11 6.43 -8.49
N SER A 214 5.00 6.65 -7.52
CA SER A 214 6.10 7.62 -7.66
C SER A 214 7.29 7.21 -6.79
N PRO A 215 8.53 7.46 -7.22
CA PRO A 215 9.67 6.85 -6.55
C PRO A 215 10.03 7.57 -5.24
N TYR A 216 9.41 8.72 -4.96
CA TYR A 216 9.75 9.54 -3.80
C TYR A 216 9.44 8.84 -2.46
N PRO A 217 10.22 9.07 -1.39
CA PRO A 217 10.07 8.39 -0.10
C PRO A 217 8.71 8.60 0.60
N TYR A 218 7.98 9.68 0.25
CA TYR A 218 6.61 9.89 0.73
C TYR A 218 5.54 9.00 0.06
N ARG A 219 5.91 8.24 -0.98
CA ARG A 219 5.07 7.20 -1.60
C ARG A 219 5.70 5.82 -1.47
N LEU A 220 6.95 5.67 -1.92
CA LEU A 220 7.69 4.42 -1.89
C LEU A 220 7.90 3.96 -0.44
N GLY A 221 7.54 2.71 -0.12
CA GLY A 221 7.61 2.18 1.24
C GLY A 221 6.77 2.94 2.26
N ARG A 222 5.69 3.63 1.86
CA ARG A 222 4.73 4.17 2.84
C ARG A 222 4.04 3.06 3.64
N GLU A 223 3.94 1.89 3.04
CA GLU A 223 3.56 0.62 3.63
C GLU A 223 4.61 -0.42 3.25
N ALA A 224 4.90 -1.36 4.15
CA ALA A 224 5.95 -2.37 3.96
C ALA A 224 5.77 -3.55 4.92
N VAL A 225 6.49 -4.64 4.67
CA VAL A 225 6.57 -5.80 5.56
C VAL A 225 7.97 -5.89 6.15
N VAL A 226 8.06 -6.12 7.46
CA VAL A 226 9.32 -6.31 8.18
C VAL A 226 9.53 -7.79 8.44
N PHE A 227 10.62 -8.32 7.89
CA PHE A 227 11.05 -9.70 8.10
C PHE A 227 12.29 -9.78 8.99
N GLU A 228 12.48 -10.93 9.62
CA GLU A 228 13.74 -11.34 10.25
C GLU A 228 14.16 -12.68 9.63
N LEU A 229 15.09 -12.63 8.68
CA LEU A 229 15.50 -13.78 7.86
C LEU A 229 16.96 -14.15 8.12
N GLU A 230 17.32 -15.41 7.93
CA GLU A 230 18.72 -15.83 7.96
C GLU A 230 19.49 -15.26 6.76
N ASP A 231 18.86 -15.28 5.58
CA ASP A 231 19.38 -14.73 4.33
C ASP A 231 18.22 -14.15 3.49
N VAL A 232 18.53 -13.21 2.58
CA VAL A 232 17.51 -12.63 1.69
C VAL A 232 17.42 -13.45 0.40
N SER A 233 16.36 -14.23 0.26
CA SER A 233 16.02 -14.97 -0.96
C SER A 233 14.52 -14.96 -1.21
N TYR A 234 14.13 -15.22 -2.45
CA TYR A 234 12.73 -15.43 -2.82
C TYR A 234 12.09 -16.52 -1.97
N ASP A 235 12.81 -17.64 -1.81
CA ASP A 235 12.31 -18.82 -1.11
C ASP A 235 12.08 -18.53 0.38
N GLU A 236 12.99 -17.81 1.05
CA GLU A 236 12.80 -17.43 2.46
C GLU A 236 11.60 -16.50 2.65
N ILE A 237 11.44 -15.51 1.79
CA ILE A 237 10.31 -14.56 1.85
C ILE A 237 8.99 -15.29 1.59
N VAL A 238 8.89 -16.05 0.49
CA VAL A 238 7.66 -16.74 0.11
C VAL A 238 7.30 -17.84 1.10
N ASP A 239 8.28 -18.58 1.62
CA ASP A 239 8.03 -19.61 2.63
C ASP A 239 7.55 -19.00 3.96
N ALA A 240 8.14 -17.88 4.40
CA ALA A 240 7.67 -17.16 5.58
C ALA A 240 6.21 -16.72 5.43
N ILE A 241 5.85 -16.22 4.24
CA ILE A 241 4.48 -15.81 3.92
C ILE A 241 3.53 -17.01 3.87
N LYS A 242 3.89 -18.08 3.15
CA LYS A 242 3.05 -19.29 3.00
C LYS A 242 2.78 -19.98 4.32
N LYS A 243 3.77 -20.03 5.22
CA LYS A 243 3.66 -20.65 6.56
C LYS A 243 3.07 -19.73 7.63
N LYS A 244 2.86 -18.45 7.32
CA LYS A 244 2.47 -17.42 8.31
C LYS A 244 3.41 -17.44 9.53
N ASP A 245 4.71 -17.43 9.27
CA ASP A 245 5.72 -17.62 10.29
C ASP A 245 6.01 -16.32 11.05
N SER A 246 5.35 -16.14 12.20
CA SER A 246 5.52 -14.98 13.09
C SER A 246 6.95 -14.76 13.64
N LYS A 247 7.86 -15.72 13.48
CA LYS A 247 9.28 -15.52 13.83
C LYS A 247 10.06 -14.86 12.70
N ARG A 248 9.62 -15.04 11.46
CA ARG A 248 10.24 -14.49 10.25
C ARG A 248 9.51 -13.28 9.70
N ILE A 249 8.21 -13.14 9.95
CA ILE A 249 7.43 -11.94 9.66
C ILE A 249 7.17 -11.25 10.99
N ILE A 250 7.89 -10.16 11.24
CA ILE A 250 7.87 -9.48 12.54
C ILE A 250 6.65 -8.58 12.64
N MET A 251 6.43 -7.75 11.63
CA MET A 251 5.31 -6.81 11.59
C MET A 251 5.07 -6.25 10.20
N THR A 252 3.93 -5.62 10.00
CA THR A 252 3.70 -4.70 8.88
C THR A 252 3.90 -3.25 9.31
N LEU A 253 4.39 -2.42 8.39
CA LEU A 253 4.38 -0.97 8.49
C LEU A 253 3.18 -0.45 7.72
N GLU A 254 2.30 0.28 8.40
CA GLU A 254 0.98 0.65 7.87
C GLU A 254 0.83 2.18 7.81
N VAL A 255 0.13 2.70 6.82
CA VAL A 255 -0.42 4.06 6.92
C VAL A 255 -1.73 3.97 7.71
N PRO A 256 -2.04 4.90 8.64
CA PRO A 256 -3.34 4.89 9.28
C PRO A 256 -4.45 5.01 8.23
N PRO A 257 -5.40 4.06 8.14
CA PRO A 257 -6.39 4.02 7.05
C PRO A 257 -7.35 5.22 7.08
N SER A 258 -7.42 5.92 8.22
CA SER A 258 -8.12 7.20 8.37
C SER A 258 -7.60 8.32 7.45
N TYR A 259 -6.39 8.22 6.90
CA TYR A 259 -5.93 9.09 5.81
C TYR A 259 -6.74 8.89 4.52
N GLY A 260 -7.27 7.69 4.30
CA GLY A 260 -7.96 7.28 3.09
C GLY A 260 -9.18 8.17 2.77
N LYS A 261 -9.31 8.52 1.50
CA LYS A 261 -10.42 9.33 0.94
C LYS A 261 -11.82 8.79 1.21
N TYR A 262 -11.92 7.48 1.45
CA TYR A 262 -13.17 6.76 1.59
C TYR A 262 -13.21 5.96 2.89
N HIS A 263 -12.45 6.34 3.93
CA HIS A 263 -12.40 5.59 5.17
C HIS A 263 -13.77 5.53 5.87
N TRP A 264 -14.35 6.70 6.16
CA TRP A 264 -15.69 6.84 6.76
C TRP A 264 -16.74 7.26 5.74
N SER A 265 -17.99 6.97 6.06
CA SER A 265 -19.14 7.41 5.28
C SER A 265 -19.25 8.93 5.23
N GLY A 266 -19.77 9.46 4.13
CA GLY A 266 -20.08 10.89 4.04
C GLY A 266 -20.67 11.33 2.71
N HIS A 267 -20.89 12.63 2.60
CA HIS A 267 -21.40 13.29 1.41
C HIS A 267 -20.72 14.65 1.25
N ARG A 268 -19.60 14.66 0.53
CA ARG A 268 -18.68 15.78 0.30
C ARG A 268 -19.40 17.00 -0.26
N ARG A 269 -20.33 16.81 -1.21
CA ARG A 269 -21.08 17.92 -1.84
C ARG A 269 -21.88 18.75 -0.82
N CYS A 270 -22.36 18.12 0.26
CA CYS A 270 -23.07 18.79 1.34
C CYS A 270 -22.19 19.08 2.57
N GLY A 271 -20.90 18.74 2.53
CA GLY A 271 -20.00 18.88 3.68
C GLY A 271 -20.35 17.97 4.87
N VAL A 272 -21.13 16.91 4.65
CA VAL A 272 -21.57 15.99 5.71
C VAL A 272 -20.55 14.87 5.83
N GLY A 273 -19.77 14.87 6.91
CA GLY A 273 -18.75 13.85 7.17
C GLY A 273 -17.54 14.38 7.93
N PRO A 274 -16.65 13.49 8.38
CA PRO A 274 -16.73 12.03 8.26
C PRO A 274 -17.73 11.43 9.27
N ILE A 275 -18.46 10.36 8.90
CA ILE A 275 -19.47 9.69 9.75
C ILE A 275 -19.03 8.24 10.02
N PRO A 276 -18.82 7.84 11.31
CA PRO A 276 -18.50 6.46 11.67
C PRO A 276 -19.62 5.46 11.31
N PRO A 277 -19.32 4.17 11.12
CA PRO A 277 -20.29 3.17 10.67
C PRO A 277 -21.58 3.09 11.50
N ALA A 278 -21.47 3.05 12.83
CA ALA A 278 -22.63 2.97 13.71
C ALA A 278 -23.63 4.13 13.47
N ARG A 279 -23.12 5.36 13.37
CA ARG A 279 -23.92 6.55 13.11
C ARG A 279 -24.46 6.57 11.68
N ALA A 280 -23.69 6.11 10.70
CA ALA A 280 -24.14 6.03 9.30
C ALA A 280 -25.36 5.09 9.16
N ARG A 281 -25.36 3.96 9.90
CA ARG A 281 -26.50 3.04 10.00
C ARG A 281 -27.72 3.68 10.65
N GLU A 282 -27.55 4.35 11.80
CA GLU A 282 -28.65 5.06 12.49
C GLU A 282 -29.32 6.10 11.58
N MET A 283 -28.54 6.76 10.72
CA MET A 283 -29.04 7.74 9.74
C MET A 283 -29.60 7.11 8.45
N GLY A 284 -29.70 5.77 8.38
CA GLY A 284 -30.18 5.04 7.19
C GLY A 284 -29.33 5.27 5.94
N TYR A 285 -28.05 5.63 6.11
CA TYR A 285 -27.14 6.05 5.04
C TYR A 285 -27.72 7.17 4.16
N ARG A 286 -28.44 8.12 4.76
CA ARG A 286 -29.01 9.28 4.05
C ARG A 286 -28.39 10.59 4.54
N CYS A 287 -28.02 11.44 3.60
CA CYS A 287 -27.56 12.79 3.88
C CYS A 287 -28.70 13.60 4.50
N PRO A 288 -28.53 14.20 5.69
CA PRO A 288 -29.58 14.97 6.36
C PRO A 288 -29.89 16.29 5.66
N ILE A 289 -29.03 16.75 4.74
CA ILE A 289 -29.19 18.02 4.02
C ILE A 289 -29.99 17.85 2.73
N CYS A 290 -29.73 16.78 1.97
CA CYS A 290 -30.31 16.62 0.63
C CYS A 290 -31.04 15.29 0.40
N GLY A 291 -31.08 14.39 1.38
CA GLY A 291 -31.76 13.10 1.28
C GLY A 291 -31.12 12.09 0.33
N ARG A 292 -29.98 12.40 -0.32
CA ARG A 292 -29.24 11.44 -1.16
C ARG A 292 -28.49 10.42 -0.29
N ARG A 293 -28.10 9.28 -0.89
CA ARG A 293 -27.27 8.28 -0.20
C ARG A 293 -25.91 8.87 0.19
N LEU A 294 -25.42 8.50 1.37
CA LEU A 294 -24.02 8.72 1.72
C LEU A 294 -23.14 7.81 0.84
N THR A 295 -21.97 8.31 0.43
CA THR A 295 -20.90 7.44 -0.05
C THR A 295 -20.43 6.61 1.12
N LYS A 296 -20.58 5.30 1.00
CA LYS A 296 -20.26 4.34 2.05
C LYS A 296 -18.74 4.25 2.24
N GLY A 297 -18.30 4.21 3.49
CA GLY A 297 -16.89 4.10 3.84
C GLY A 297 -16.36 2.67 3.71
N VAL A 298 -15.04 2.54 3.72
CA VAL A 298 -14.34 1.25 3.78
C VAL A 298 -14.59 0.58 5.13
N GLU A 299 -14.62 1.34 6.23
CA GLU A 299 -14.91 0.76 7.55
C GLU A 299 -16.35 0.22 7.64
N ASP A 300 -17.31 0.84 6.95
CA ASP A 300 -18.67 0.28 6.84
C ASP A 300 -18.66 -1.09 6.15
N ARG A 301 -17.83 -1.27 5.12
CA ARG A 301 -17.70 -2.55 4.42
C ARG A 301 -17.01 -3.61 5.27
N VAL A 302 -15.99 -3.23 6.05
CA VAL A 302 -15.40 -4.13 7.04
C VAL A 302 -16.44 -4.55 8.07
N GLU A 303 -17.25 -3.62 8.59
CA GLU A 303 -18.27 -3.95 9.57
C GLU A 303 -19.30 -4.96 9.06
N GLU A 304 -19.69 -4.86 7.78
CA GLU A 304 -20.63 -5.82 7.18
C GLU A 304 -20.11 -7.26 7.18
N LEU A 305 -18.80 -7.43 7.03
CA LEU A 305 -18.16 -8.75 6.97
C LEU A 305 -17.61 -9.20 8.34
N ALA A 306 -17.47 -8.27 9.29
CA ALA A 306 -16.91 -8.51 10.60
C ALA A 306 -17.78 -9.41 11.47
N ASP A 307 -17.15 -10.38 12.11
CA ASP A 307 -17.73 -11.29 13.11
C ASP A 307 -17.13 -11.07 14.51
N ARG A 308 -16.21 -10.10 14.65
CA ARG A 308 -15.62 -9.68 15.93
C ARG A 308 -15.78 -8.18 16.20
N PRO A 309 -15.82 -7.79 17.49
CA PRO A 309 -15.87 -6.38 17.87
C PRO A 309 -14.57 -5.65 17.49
N PRO A 310 -14.61 -4.31 17.33
CA PRO A 310 -13.41 -3.50 17.18
C PRO A 310 -12.39 -3.76 18.30
N GLY A 311 -11.11 -3.86 17.93
CA GLY A 311 -10.01 -4.12 18.86
C GLY A 311 -9.78 -5.59 19.22
N ALA A 312 -10.58 -6.52 18.69
CA ALA A 312 -10.30 -7.94 18.84
C ALA A 312 -9.00 -8.33 18.11
N ARG A 313 -8.08 -8.99 18.81
CA ARG A 313 -6.82 -9.49 18.25
C ARG A 313 -6.85 -11.03 18.20
N PRO A 314 -6.73 -11.66 17.02
CA PRO A 314 -6.73 -13.11 16.93
C PRO A 314 -5.41 -13.71 17.46
N PRO A 315 -5.44 -14.97 17.93
CA PRO A 315 -4.23 -15.70 18.29
C PRO A 315 -3.25 -15.77 17.11
N GLY A 316 -1.97 -15.52 17.34
CA GLY A 316 -0.94 -15.55 16.29
C GLY A 316 -1.04 -14.41 15.27
N ALA A 317 -1.77 -13.34 15.57
CA ALA A 317 -1.75 -12.13 14.76
C ALA A 317 -0.37 -11.47 14.77
N LEU A 318 0.15 -11.17 13.59
CA LEU A 318 1.37 -10.38 13.40
C LEU A 318 1.20 -8.99 14.02
N ASP A 319 2.28 -8.40 14.54
CA ASP A 319 2.25 -7.01 14.99
C ASP A 319 2.23 -6.06 13.79
N PHE A 320 1.97 -4.79 14.05
CA PHE A 320 2.07 -3.74 13.06
C PHE A 320 2.44 -2.41 13.70
N GLN A 321 2.97 -1.49 12.89
CA GLN A 321 3.28 -0.13 13.33
C GLN A 321 2.80 0.88 12.31
N TYR A 322 2.06 1.89 12.78
CA TYR A 322 1.72 3.01 11.91
C TYR A 322 2.94 3.88 11.65
N VAL A 323 3.18 4.17 10.37
CA VAL A 323 4.22 5.07 9.89
C VAL A 323 3.60 6.18 9.07
N ILE A 324 4.09 7.40 9.28
CA ILE A 324 3.79 8.56 8.46
C ILE A 324 5.10 8.96 7.80
N PRO A 325 5.14 9.20 6.48
CA PRO A 325 6.38 9.52 5.81
C PRO A 325 7.11 10.71 6.45
N LEU A 326 8.43 10.61 6.56
CA LEU A 326 9.23 11.61 7.26
C LEU A 326 9.09 13.01 6.63
N GLN A 327 8.94 13.10 5.31
CA GLN A 327 8.71 14.37 4.62
C GLN A 327 7.38 15.03 5.05
N GLU A 328 6.33 14.25 5.31
CA GLU A 328 5.07 14.78 5.85
C GLU A 328 5.27 15.30 7.27
N LEU A 329 5.93 14.52 8.14
CA LEU A 329 6.23 14.95 9.51
C LEU A 329 7.11 16.21 9.55
N ILE A 330 8.09 16.31 8.65
CA ILE A 330 8.92 17.51 8.46
C ILE A 330 8.04 18.70 8.06
N ALA A 331 7.23 18.56 7.01
CA ALA A 331 6.36 19.63 6.54
C ALA A 331 5.43 20.12 7.67
N VAL A 332 4.83 19.18 8.41
CA VAL A 332 4.02 19.45 9.60
C VAL A 332 4.82 20.21 10.66
N SER A 333 6.03 19.77 10.99
CA SER A 333 6.89 20.41 12.00
C SER A 333 7.23 21.86 11.61
N MET A 334 7.29 22.15 10.31
CA MET A 334 7.55 23.48 9.76
C MET A 334 6.30 24.35 9.60
N GLY A 335 5.11 23.82 9.89
CA GLY A 335 3.83 24.51 9.64
C GLY A 335 3.49 24.66 8.16
N LEU A 336 4.05 23.79 7.31
CA LEU A 336 3.76 23.73 5.88
C LEU A 336 2.58 22.78 5.62
N ASP A 337 1.95 22.94 4.45
CA ASP A 337 0.96 21.98 3.98
C ASP A 337 1.67 20.66 3.65
N TYR A 338 1.28 19.57 4.30
CA TYR A 338 1.82 18.23 4.05
C TYR A 338 0.96 17.43 3.06
N SER A 339 -0.20 17.96 2.66
CA SER A 339 -1.13 17.29 1.72
C SER A 339 -0.82 17.57 0.24
N SER A 340 0.09 18.51 -0.03
CA SER A 340 0.50 18.91 -1.37
C SER A 340 1.87 18.35 -1.72
N GLU A 341 1.97 17.63 -2.84
CA GLU A 341 3.25 17.13 -3.35
C GLU A 341 4.24 18.27 -3.64
N THR A 342 3.77 19.45 -4.06
CA THR A 342 4.64 20.62 -4.26
C THR A 342 5.29 21.07 -2.94
N ALA A 343 4.56 20.98 -1.83
CA ALA A 343 5.10 21.37 -0.53
C ALA A 343 6.07 20.32 0.01
N LEU A 344 5.73 19.02 -0.11
CA LEU A 344 6.63 17.91 0.24
C LEU A 344 7.92 17.93 -0.59
N ASN A 345 7.83 18.39 -1.85
CA ASN A 345 8.98 18.56 -2.74
C ASN A 345 9.67 19.93 -2.65
N SER A 346 9.28 20.78 -1.69
CA SER A 346 9.95 22.07 -1.53
C SER A 346 11.41 21.89 -1.11
N LYS A 347 12.28 22.82 -1.57
CA LYS A 347 13.71 22.83 -1.22
C LYS A 347 13.93 22.78 0.30
N LYS A 348 13.07 23.45 1.07
CA LYS A 348 13.14 23.51 2.53
C LYS A 348 12.89 22.14 3.18
N VAL A 349 11.84 21.42 2.74
CA VAL A 349 11.53 20.07 3.25
C VAL A 349 12.65 19.10 2.88
N TRP A 350 13.10 19.11 1.62
CA TRP A 350 14.18 18.25 1.15
C TRP A 350 15.52 18.51 1.84
N GLN A 351 15.87 19.77 2.13
CA GLN A 351 17.07 20.10 2.89
C GLN A 351 17.06 19.49 4.28
N GLN A 352 15.92 19.57 4.99
CA GLN A 352 15.78 18.96 6.32
C GLN A 352 15.78 17.43 6.23
N TYR A 353 15.09 16.86 5.24
CA TYR A 353 15.04 15.42 5.00
C TYR A 353 16.45 14.87 4.76
N MET A 354 17.19 15.44 3.81
CA MET A 354 18.57 15.01 3.55
C MET A 354 19.52 15.29 4.72
N GLY A 355 19.30 16.36 5.49
CA GLY A 355 20.07 16.62 6.70
C GLY A 355 19.90 15.51 7.76
N LEU A 356 18.67 15.04 7.96
CA LEU A 356 18.37 13.88 8.80
C LEU A 356 18.99 12.60 8.25
N ILE A 357 18.82 12.34 6.95
CA ILE A 357 19.38 11.14 6.31
C ILE A 357 20.90 11.09 6.45
N ASN A 358 21.59 12.18 6.13
CA ASN A 358 23.05 12.25 6.21
C ASN A 358 23.58 12.11 7.65
N SER A 359 22.78 12.48 8.66
CA SER A 359 23.19 12.46 10.06
C SER A 359 22.83 11.15 10.77
N LEU A 360 21.69 10.54 10.41
CA LEU A 360 21.07 9.45 11.18
C LEU A 360 20.85 8.18 10.35
N GLY A 361 21.11 8.17 9.03
CA GLY A 361 20.94 7.01 8.18
C GLY A 361 19.68 7.10 7.32
N ASN A 362 18.87 6.05 7.26
CA ASN A 362 17.69 6.03 6.38
C ASN A 362 16.38 6.42 7.11
N GLU A 363 15.32 6.67 6.34
CA GLU A 363 14.03 7.11 6.86
C GLU A 363 13.44 6.12 7.86
N PHE A 364 13.39 4.82 7.56
CA PHE A 364 12.84 3.84 8.49
C PHE A 364 13.63 3.76 9.79
N HIS A 365 14.96 3.83 9.75
CA HIS A 365 15.77 3.92 10.96
C HIS A 365 15.40 5.16 11.79
N ILE A 366 15.25 6.32 11.15
CA ILE A 366 14.84 7.57 11.82
C ILE A 366 13.44 7.43 12.43
N LEU A 367 12.49 6.87 11.70
CA LEU A 367 11.10 6.74 12.12
C LEU A 367 10.90 5.69 13.22
N LEU A 368 11.65 4.58 13.18
CA LEU A 368 11.41 3.42 14.02
C LEU A 368 12.38 3.32 15.20
N ASP A 369 13.69 3.56 14.97
CA ASP A 369 14.72 3.12 15.90
C ASP A 369 15.58 4.26 16.50
N ALA A 370 15.84 5.33 15.74
CA ALA A 370 16.74 6.41 16.17
C ALA A 370 16.27 7.07 17.48
N SER A 371 17.19 7.45 18.37
CA SER A 371 16.85 8.14 19.62
C SER A 371 16.22 9.51 19.36
N LEU A 372 15.18 9.87 20.13
CA LEU A 372 14.46 11.14 19.96
C LEU A 372 15.37 12.35 20.22
N GLU A 373 16.37 12.21 21.09
CA GLU A 373 17.36 13.23 21.41
C GLU A 373 18.17 13.61 20.17
N LYS A 374 18.76 12.62 19.47
CA LYS A 374 19.50 12.83 18.21
C LYS A 374 18.62 13.43 17.12
N ILE A 375 17.35 13.03 17.03
CA ILE A 375 16.41 13.63 16.07
C ILE A 375 16.20 15.11 16.40
N ALA A 376 16.02 15.44 17.69
CA ALA A 376 15.83 16.81 18.15
C ALA A 376 17.06 17.69 17.91
N GLU A 377 18.27 17.14 18.07
CA GLU A 377 19.53 17.83 17.77
C GLU A 377 19.63 18.24 16.28
N VAL A 378 19.25 17.36 15.36
CA VAL A 378 19.36 17.62 13.91
C VAL A 378 18.21 18.47 13.38
N SER A 379 16.99 18.26 13.88
CA SER A 379 15.76 18.77 13.24
C SER A 379 14.86 19.60 14.15
N GLY A 380 15.21 19.73 15.42
CA GLY A 380 14.45 20.47 16.43
C GLY A 380 13.43 19.61 17.19
N PRO A 381 12.98 20.08 18.37
CA PRO A 381 12.16 19.28 19.30
C PRO A 381 10.76 18.98 18.75
N ARG A 382 10.25 19.80 17.84
CA ARG A 382 8.90 19.62 17.27
C ARG A 382 8.81 18.37 16.40
N LEU A 383 9.81 18.09 15.56
CA LEU A 383 9.82 16.88 14.74
C LEU A 383 10.04 15.64 15.61
N ALA A 384 10.95 15.70 16.59
CA ALA A 384 11.16 14.61 17.55
C ALA A 384 9.88 14.25 18.30
N THR A 385 9.10 15.25 18.74
CA THR A 385 7.80 15.03 19.39
C THR A 385 6.80 14.34 18.46
N LEU A 386 6.70 14.79 17.19
CA LEU A 386 5.82 14.16 16.20
C LEU A 386 6.19 12.69 15.95
N ILE A 387 7.49 12.38 15.84
CA ILE A 387 7.96 11.00 15.69
C ILE A 387 7.69 10.18 16.96
N ALA A 388 7.87 10.76 18.15
CA ALA A 388 7.52 10.10 19.41
C ALA A 388 6.02 9.78 19.52
N ASP A 389 5.17 10.69 19.04
CA ASP A 389 3.72 10.48 19.00
C ASP A 389 3.34 9.43 17.94
N MET A 390 4.02 9.42 16.79
CA MET A 390 3.84 8.38 15.77
C MET A 390 4.18 7.00 16.34
N ARG A 391 5.36 6.85 16.96
CA ARG A 391 5.82 5.57 17.54
C ARG A 391 4.87 5.02 18.60
N ARG A 392 4.17 5.88 19.33
CA ARG A 392 3.20 5.49 20.38
C ARG A 392 1.76 5.37 19.85
N GLY A 393 1.52 5.59 18.57
CA GLY A 393 0.16 5.62 18.00
C GLY A 393 -0.71 6.78 18.52
N ALA A 394 -0.09 7.88 18.95
CA ALA A 394 -0.77 9.03 19.56
C ALA A 394 -1.14 10.14 18.57
N ILE A 395 -0.74 10.04 17.29
CA ILE A 395 -1.10 11.00 16.25
C ILE A 395 -2.61 10.89 15.96
N LYS A 396 -3.33 11.99 16.21
CA LYS A 396 -4.76 12.08 15.92
C LYS A 396 -4.99 12.45 14.46
N ILE A 397 -5.91 11.75 13.81
CA ILE A 397 -6.28 12.00 12.41
C ILE A 397 -7.78 12.20 12.35
N ARG A 398 -8.20 13.27 11.68
CA ARG A 398 -9.59 13.44 11.26
C ARG A 398 -9.77 12.55 10.03
N PRO A 399 -10.66 11.55 10.06
CA PRO A 399 -10.80 10.63 8.95
C PRO A 399 -11.25 11.29 7.64
N GLY A 400 -10.80 10.72 6.53
CA GLY A 400 -11.31 11.04 5.20
C GLY A 400 -12.69 10.43 4.93
N TYR A 401 -13.38 11.00 3.95
CA TYR A 401 -14.72 10.58 3.51
C TYR A 401 -15.05 11.11 2.12
N ASP A 402 -15.82 10.35 1.33
CA ASP A 402 -16.36 10.76 0.02
C ASP A 402 -15.37 11.54 -0.89
N GLY A 403 -14.14 11.03 -1.03
CA GLY A 403 -13.11 11.63 -1.87
C GLY A 403 -12.25 12.70 -1.18
N VAL A 404 -12.55 13.05 0.07
CA VAL A 404 -11.77 13.98 0.91
C VAL A 404 -10.76 13.18 1.73
N TYR A 405 -9.46 13.47 1.58
CA TYR A 405 -8.41 12.86 2.40
C TYR A 405 -8.56 13.21 3.89
N GLY A 406 -8.17 12.26 4.74
CA GLY A 406 -7.98 12.52 6.16
C GLY A 406 -6.86 13.50 6.43
N ARG A 407 -6.84 14.07 7.63
CA ARG A 407 -5.84 15.08 8.03
C ARG A 407 -5.41 14.86 9.47
N ILE A 408 -4.11 14.93 9.74
CA ILE A 408 -3.56 15.04 11.09
C ILE A 408 -4.21 16.23 11.81
N ILE A 409 -4.69 16.00 13.03
CA ILE A 409 -5.24 17.00 13.94
C ILE A 409 -4.10 17.45 14.86
N PHE A 410 -3.82 18.74 14.86
CA PHE A 410 -2.84 19.32 15.78
C PHE A 410 -3.52 19.80 17.07
N GLY A 411 -2.92 19.46 18.21
CA GLY A 411 -3.23 20.12 19.48
C GLY A 411 -2.84 21.58 19.39
N SER A 412 -3.81 22.48 19.51
CA SER A 412 -3.62 23.92 19.38
C SER A 412 -2.70 24.47 20.47
N ALA A 413 -1.63 25.15 20.07
CA ALA A 413 -1.20 26.37 20.73
C ALA A 413 -1.59 27.55 19.83
N SER A 414 -2.64 28.27 20.24
CA SER A 414 -3.01 29.66 19.88
C SER A 414 -3.12 30.09 18.41
N GLY A 415 -4.36 30.37 17.98
CA GLY A 415 -4.70 31.65 17.36
C GLY A 415 -4.42 31.87 15.87
N ASN A 416 -5.32 31.37 15.01
CA ASN A 416 -6.04 32.14 13.99
C ASN A 416 -6.69 31.17 13.00
N THR A 417 -7.99 30.95 13.16
CA THR A 417 -8.84 30.42 12.10
C THR A 417 -8.89 31.45 10.97
N ARG A 418 -7.97 31.34 10.01
CA ARG A 418 -8.18 31.93 8.69
C ARG A 418 -9.19 31.05 7.96
N THR A 419 -10.39 31.60 7.79
CA THR A 419 -11.44 31.09 6.92
C THR A 419 -10.87 30.85 5.52
N PRO A 420 -11.10 29.70 4.87
CA PRO A 420 -10.63 29.49 3.50
C PRO A 420 -11.36 30.46 2.57
N THR A 421 -10.60 31.30 1.88
CA THR A 421 -11.10 32.08 0.74
C THR A 421 -11.56 31.12 -0.35
N GLN A 422 -12.83 31.26 -0.73
CA GLN A 422 -13.48 30.58 -1.83
C GLN A 422 -12.67 30.79 -3.13
N LYS A 423 -11.94 29.76 -3.58
CA LYS A 423 -11.51 29.69 -4.98
C LYS A 423 -12.73 29.26 -5.80
N ARG A 424 -13.20 30.14 -6.68
CA ARG A 424 -14.14 29.80 -7.75
C ARG A 424 -13.43 28.78 -8.65
N GLY A 425 -13.98 27.57 -8.75
CA GLY A 425 -13.52 26.58 -9.74
C GLY A 425 -13.73 27.10 -11.15
N SER A 426 -12.76 26.85 -12.03
CA SER A 426 -12.94 27.01 -13.47
C SER A 426 -13.73 25.82 -14.01
N LEU A 427 -14.42 26.04 -15.12
CA LEU A 427 -15.26 25.05 -15.82
C LEU A 427 -14.49 23.85 -16.41
N GLU A 428 -13.17 23.79 -16.22
CA GLU A 428 -12.30 22.70 -16.67
C GLU A 428 -12.20 21.55 -15.66
N ASP A 429 -12.67 21.72 -14.43
CA ASP A 429 -12.72 20.66 -13.40
C ASP A 429 -13.93 19.68 -13.56
N PHE A 430 -14.66 19.77 -14.68
CA PHE A 430 -15.88 18.99 -14.96
C PHE A 430 -15.91 18.29 -16.33
N LEU A 431 -14.75 18.16 -17.00
CA LEU A 431 -14.51 17.21 -18.08
C LEU A 431 -13.44 16.21 -17.62
#